data_AF-A0A920DIS2-F1
#
_entry.id   AF-A0A920DIS2-F1
#
_cell.length_a   1.000
_cell.length_b   1.000
_cell.length_c   1.000
_cell.angle_alpha   90.00
_cell.angle_beta   90.00
_cell.angle_gamma   90.00
#
_symmetry.space_group_name_H-M   'P 1'
#
loop_
_entity.id
_entity.type
_entity.pdbx_description
1 polymer ?
#
loop_
_entity_poly.entity_id
_entity_poly.type
_entity_poly.pdbx_seq_one_letter_code
_entity_poly.pdbx_strand_id
1 'polypeptide(L)' 'MGFNTPSHHRVHHGSNTQYIDKNYGNLLIIWDRMFGTFEPEVSQVKFGLVNNVNTFNPVKLFYGMEVHAS' A
#
# COMPACT_ATOMS: atom_id res chain seq x y z
N MET A 1 8.74 -14.44 -15.18
CA MET A 1 8.84 -12.98 -15.02
C MET A 1 7.84 -12.31 -15.94
N GLY A 2 6.93 -11.48 -15.43
CA GLY A 2 6.10 -10.63 -16.29
C GLY A 2 4.81 -10.19 -15.63
N PHE A 3 4.02 -11.14 -15.11
CA PHE A 3 2.66 -10.87 -14.66
C PHE A 3 2.57 -10.49 -13.17
N ASN A 4 1.59 -9.65 -12.87
CA ASN A 4 1.16 -9.42 -11.49
C ASN A 4 0.54 -10.71 -10.93
N THR A 5 0.87 -11.06 -9.69
CA THR A 5 0.37 -12.27 -9.02
C THR A 5 -0.50 -11.84 -7.84
N PRO A 6 -1.38 -12.72 -7.31
CA PRO A 6 -2.14 -12.39 -6.11
C PRO A 6 -1.24 -11.91 -4.95
N SER A 7 -0.01 -12.40 -4.85
CA SER A 7 0.96 -11.96 -3.86
C SER A 7 1.46 -10.53 -4.10
N HIS A 8 1.84 -10.19 -5.33
CA HIS A 8 2.25 -8.82 -5.69
C HIS A 8 1.13 -7.81 -5.44
N HIS A 9 -0.11 -8.18 -5.78
CA HIS A 9 -1.30 -7.38 -5.54
C HIS A 9 -1.60 -7.19 -4.04
N ARG A 10 -1.37 -8.20 -3.20
CA ARG A 10 -1.48 -8.04 -1.73
C ARG A 10 -0.45 -7.04 -1.21
N VAL A 11 0.82 -7.14 -1.64
CA VAL A 11 1.85 -6.17 -1.26
C VAL A 11 1.45 -4.75 -1.65
N HIS A 12 0.92 -4.56 -2.86
CA HIS A 12 0.42 -3.26 -3.30
C HIS A 12 -0.66 -2.67 -2.38
N HIS A 13 -1.53 -3.52 -1.81
CA HIS A 13 -2.55 -3.12 -0.83
C HIS A 13 -2.07 -3.12 0.63
N GLY A 14 -0.79 -3.41 0.87
CA GLY A 14 -0.24 -3.54 2.21
C GLY A 14 -0.01 -2.18 2.89
N SER A 15 -0.41 -2.09 4.16
CA SER A 15 -0.13 -0.94 5.03
C SER A 15 1.09 -1.14 5.92
N ASN A 16 1.79 -2.28 5.81
CA ASN A 16 3.10 -2.45 6.42
C ASN A 16 4.05 -1.39 5.87
N THR A 17 4.87 -0.76 6.71
CA THR A 17 5.85 0.26 6.30
C THR A 17 6.72 -0.18 5.10
N GLN A 18 7.11 -1.46 5.04
CA GLN A 18 7.92 -2.00 3.95
C GLN A 18 7.18 -2.12 2.60
N TYR A 19 5.85 -2.20 2.63
CA TYR A 19 4.98 -2.39 1.46
C TYR A 19 4.34 -1.09 0.96
N ILE A 20 4.53 0.02 1.70
CA ILE A 20 4.13 1.34 1.27
C ILE A 20 4.87 1.68 -0.02
N ASP A 21 4.12 2.17 -1.00
CA ASP A 21 4.66 2.65 -2.26
C ASP A 21 5.37 1.58 -3.09
N LYS A 22 4.84 0.34 -3.08
CA LYS A 22 5.37 -0.81 -3.83
C LYS A 22 4.37 -1.42 -4.82
N ASN A 23 4.91 -2.12 -5.83
CA ASN A 23 4.18 -2.98 -6.76
C ASN A 23 2.99 -2.33 -7.50
N TYR A 24 3.20 -1.16 -8.09
CA TYR A 24 2.18 -0.38 -8.80
C TYR A 24 1.73 -0.98 -10.13
N GLY A 25 2.54 -1.83 -10.74
CA GLY A 25 2.33 -2.37 -12.08
C GLY A 25 1.13 -3.31 -12.14
N ASN A 26 -0.06 -2.78 -12.41
CA ASN A 26 -1.34 -3.50 -12.39
C ASN A 26 -1.32 -4.82 -13.21
N LEU A 27 -0.87 -4.78 -14.45
CA LEU A 27 -0.80 -5.97 -15.32
C LEU A 27 0.59 -6.61 -15.33
N LEU A 28 1.64 -5.78 -15.41
CA LEU A 28 3.02 -6.23 -15.59
C LEU A 28 3.93 -5.73 -14.47
N ILE A 29 4.49 -6.67 -13.70
CA ILE A 29 5.39 -6.39 -12.57
C ILE A 29 6.81 -6.00 -13.01
N ILE A 30 7.11 -6.12 -14.31
CA ILE A 30 8.42 -5.76 -14.85
C ILE A 30 8.71 -4.26 -14.68
N TRP A 31 7.68 -3.42 -14.74
CA TRP A 31 7.81 -1.99 -14.54
C TRP A 31 8.32 -1.68 -13.13
N ASP A 32 7.79 -2.33 -12.11
CA ASP A 32 8.26 -2.15 -10.73
C ASP A 32 9.72 -2.57 -10.53
N ARG A 33 10.17 -3.59 -11.26
CA ARG A 33 11.59 -4.01 -11.21
C ARG A 33 12.50 -3.01 -11.94
N MET A 34 12.04 -2.45 -13.06
CA MET A 34 12.79 -1.44 -13.82
C MET A 34 12.90 -0.12 -13.05
N PHE A 35 11.86 0.27 -12.32
CA PHE A 35 11.79 1.54 -11.60
C PHE A 35 12.06 1.42 -10.09
N GLY A 36 12.38 0.23 -9.59
CA GLY A 36 12.81 0.01 -8.20
C GLY A 36 11.70 0.02 -7.15
N THR A 37 10.44 -0.12 -7.56
CA THR A 37 9.26 -0.19 -6.68
C THR A 37 8.83 -1.63 -6.40
N PHE A 38 9.56 -2.63 -6.91
CA PHE A 38 9.25 -4.02 -6.67
C PHE A 38 9.58 -4.44 -5.23
N GLU A 39 8.62 -5.08 -4.56
CA GLU A 39 8.79 -5.70 -3.25
C GLU A 39 8.08 -7.07 -3.21
N PRO A 40 8.78 -8.18 -2.90
CA PRO A 40 8.15 -9.48 -2.69
C PRO A 40 7.36 -9.54 -1.37
N GLU A 41 6.35 -10.40 -1.30
CA GLU A 41 5.66 -10.67 -0.03
C GLU A 41 6.55 -11.57 0.87
N VAL A 42 7.23 -10.96 1.83
CA VAL A 42 8.16 -11.64 2.75
C VAL A 42 7.63 -11.76 4.18
N SER A 43 6.57 -11.02 4.49
CA SER A 43 5.83 -11.11 5.74
C SER A 43 4.33 -11.00 5.50
N GLN A 44 3.54 -11.41 6.49
CA GLN A 44 2.09 -11.24 6.47
C GLN A 44 1.70 -9.78 6.19
N VAL A 45 0.84 -9.60 5.18
CA VAL A 45 0.32 -8.30 4.76
C VAL A 45 -0.75 -7.83 5.75
N LYS A 46 -0.57 -6.61 6.25
CA LYS A 46 -1.57 -5.87 7.02
C LYS A 46 -2.35 -4.99 6.05
N PHE A 47 -3.67 -5.00 6.18
CA PHE A 47 -4.57 -4.19 5.36
C PHE A 47 -5.17 -3.06 6.21
N GLY A 48 -5.68 -2.03 5.53
CA GLY A 48 -6.27 -0.85 6.15
C GLY A 48 -5.36 0.37 6.07
N LEU A 49 -5.66 1.40 6.86
CA LEU A 49 -4.86 2.61 6.89
C LEU A 49 -3.56 2.38 7.67
N VAL A 50 -2.49 3.07 7.28
CA VAL A 50 -1.24 3.10 8.07
C VAL A 50 -1.52 3.67 9.47
N ASN A 51 -2.33 4.73 9.52
CA ASN A 51 -2.84 5.33 10.73
C ASN A 51 -4.35 5.14 10.79
N ASN A 52 -4.82 4.29 11.71
CA ASN A 52 -6.24 4.05 11.87
C ASN A 52 -6.94 5.26 12.50
N VAL A 53 -8.09 5.60 11.96
CA VAL A 53 -8.97 6.66 12.47
C VAL A 53 -9.98 6.08 13.45
N ASN A 54 -10.11 6.69 14.63
CA ASN A 54 -11.04 6.24 15.68
C ASN A 54 -12.37 7.01 15.66
N THR A 55 -12.87 7.35 14.46
CA THR A 55 -14.11 8.11 14.31
C THR A 55 -14.81 7.78 13.00
N PHE A 56 -16.15 7.82 13.01
CA PHE A 56 -16.99 7.69 11.82
C PHE A 56 -17.59 9.03 11.39
N ASN A 57 -17.24 10.13 12.06
CA ASN A 57 -17.73 11.46 11.70
C ASN A 57 -16.98 11.95 10.44
N PRO A 58 -17.67 12.22 9.32
CA PRO A 58 -17.02 12.56 8.05
C PRO A 58 -16.20 13.86 8.14
N VAL A 59 -16.67 14.87 8.87
CA VAL A 59 -15.94 16.13 9.05
C VAL A 59 -14.62 15.87 9.78
N LYS A 60 -14.63 15.07 10.85
CA LYS A 60 -13.39 14.72 11.57
C LYS A 60 -12.45 13.84 10.74
N LEU A 61 -12.98 13.01 9.84
CA LEU A 61 -12.16 12.23 8.92
C LEU A 61 -11.45 13.14 7.91
N PHE A 62 -12.19 14.03 7.24
CA PHE A 62 -11.61 14.90 6.21
C PHE A 62 -10.62 15.93 6.77
N TYR A 63 -10.96 16.60 7.89
CA TYR A 63 -10.12 17.68 8.44
C TYR A 63 -9.18 17.22 9.57
N GLY A 64 -9.45 16.08 10.22
CA GLY A 64 -8.64 15.56 11.33
C GLY A 64 -7.50 14.65 10.89
N MET A 65 -7.55 14.06 9.69
CA MET A 65 -6.41 13.32 9.13
C MET A 65 -5.29 14.25 8.67
N GLU A 66 -5.63 15.46 8.22
CA GLU A 66 -4.67 16.44 7.68
C GLU A 66 -3.66 16.91 8.74
N VAL A 67 -4.08 17.01 10.01
CA VAL A 67 -3.22 17.43 11.14
C VAL A 67 -2.30 16.33 11.69
N HIS A 68 -2.49 15.06 11.31
CA HIS A 68 -1.65 13.94 11.75
C HIS A 68 -0.75 13.38 10.63
N ALA A 69 -0.84 13.94 9.42
CA ALA A 69 -0.07 13.53 8.24
C ALA A 69 1.15 14.44 7.94
N SER A 70 1.45 15.40 8.83
CA SER A 70 2.59 16.34 8.72
C SER A 70 3.80 15.89 9.54
#